data_AF-A0A842VY48-F1
#
_entry.id   AF-A0A842VY48-F1
#
_cell.length_a   1.000
_cell.length_b   1.000
_cell.length_c   1.000
_cell.angle_alpha   90.00
_cell.angle_beta   90.00
_cell.angle_gamma   90.00
#
_symmetry.space_group_name_H-M   'P 1'
#
loop_
_entity.id
_entity.type
_entity.pdbx_description
1 polymer ?
#
loop_
_entity_poly.entity_id
_entity_poly.type
_entity_poly.pdbx_seq_one_letter_code
_entity_poly.pdbx_strand_id
1 'polypeptide(L)'
;MSNEENKTEYELPDITEKIHCPICKDGIIKINRTIHRLPDGEDILILLMECSNCSYQNRDVITLQTAFKPGQWILNVEDGDLSAKIFRSPEGTISIPEADMEIEPGSHANYMITTIEGILERMIKWAEYFYKSLEDDEDKTIDERRKKVEKTIEILKMCKAGTQKFKVVLTDKTGGSYITTTSKNEKTLVFEEETE
;
A
#
# COMPACT_ATOMS: atom_id res chain seq x y z
N MET A 1 -1.08 -19.91 -36.22
CA MET A 1 -1.49 -18.76 -35.40
C MET A 1 -1.37 -19.20 -33.96
N SER A 2 -0.16 -19.10 -33.42
CA SER A 2 0.23 -19.71 -32.15
C SER A 2 0.00 -18.75 -31.00
N ASN A 3 -0.91 -19.12 -30.09
CA ASN A 3 -0.99 -18.79 -28.66
C ASN A 3 -0.33 -17.47 -28.20
N GLU A 4 -0.96 -16.32 -28.46
CA GLU A 4 -0.68 -15.06 -27.75
C GLU A 4 -1.61 -14.84 -26.53
N GLU A 5 -2.71 -15.60 -26.41
CA GLU A 5 -3.80 -15.33 -25.46
C GLU A 5 -3.51 -15.65 -23.98
N ASN A 6 -2.32 -16.14 -23.62
CA ASN A 6 -1.99 -16.55 -22.25
C ASN A 6 -0.67 -15.98 -21.70
N LYS A 7 -0.12 -14.92 -22.32
CA LYS A 7 1.12 -14.32 -21.81
C LYS A 7 0.80 -13.45 -20.58
N THR A 8 1.33 -13.83 -19.42
CA THR A 8 1.17 -13.08 -18.16
C THR A 8 2.28 -12.05 -17.95
N GLU A 9 3.34 -12.10 -18.75
CA GLU A 9 4.51 -11.22 -18.64
C GLU A 9 4.94 -10.66 -20.00
N TYR A 10 5.20 -9.35 -20.03
CA TYR A 10 5.61 -8.62 -21.23
C TYR A 10 6.86 -7.81 -20.90
N GLU A 11 7.97 -8.15 -21.55
CA GLU A 11 9.21 -7.36 -21.47
C GLU A 11 9.06 -6.10 -22.33
N LEU A 12 9.41 -4.95 -21.75
CA LEU A 12 9.43 -3.68 -22.46
C LEU A 12 10.77 -3.52 -23.20
N PRO A 13 10.79 -2.80 -24.35
CA PRO A 13 12.04 -2.53 -25.06
C PRO A 13 13.10 -1.90 -24.16
N ASP A 14 14.37 -2.21 -24.44
CA ASP A 14 15.49 -1.64 -23.70
C ASP A 14 15.52 -0.12 -23.81
N ILE A 15 15.81 0.55 -22.69
CA ILE A 15 16.08 1.98 -22.69
C ILE A 15 17.49 2.19 -23.24
N THR A 16 17.59 2.88 -24.38
CA THR A 16 18.89 3.18 -25.01
C THR A 16 19.58 4.39 -24.41
N GLU A 17 18.85 5.22 -23.68
CA GLU A 17 19.38 6.41 -23.01
C GLU A 17 20.19 6.04 -21.76
N LYS A 18 21.36 6.65 -21.62
CA LYS A 18 22.24 6.45 -20.47
C LYS A 18 21.82 7.37 -19.33
N ILE A 19 21.30 6.78 -18.26
CA ILE A 19 20.92 7.52 -17.05
C ILE A 19 22.07 7.41 -16.04
N HIS A 20 22.57 8.55 -15.58
CA HIS A 20 23.63 8.60 -14.56
C HIS A 20 23.07 8.29 -13.17
N CYS A 21 23.87 7.59 -12.36
CA CYS A 21 23.49 7.24 -10.99
C CYS A 21 23.30 8.50 -10.14
N PRO A 22 22.14 8.68 -9.46
CA PRO A 22 21.90 9.86 -8.63
C PRO A 22 22.80 9.89 -7.37
N ILE A 23 23.37 8.75 -6.97
CA ILE A 23 24.18 8.63 -5.76
C ILE A 23 25.66 8.87 -6.04
N CYS A 24 26.26 8.13 -6.98
CA CYS A 24 27.70 8.22 -7.24
C CYS A 24 28.05 9.05 -8.49
N LYS A 25 27.08 9.37 -9.37
CA LYS A 25 27.24 10.10 -10.64
C LYS A 25 28.10 9.41 -11.72
N ASP A 26 29.02 8.54 -11.31
CA ASP A 26 29.95 7.84 -12.22
C ASP A 26 29.35 6.59 -12.87
N GLY A 27 28.40 5.92 -12.20
CA GLY A 27 27.77 4.70 -12.71
C GLY A 27 26.61 5.00 -13.64
N ILE A 28 26.32 4.07 -14.54
CA ILE A 28 25.13 4.08 -15.39
C ILE A 28 24.07 3.19 -14.75
N ILE A 29 22.83 3.67 -14.73
CA ILE A 29 21.68 2.91 -14.24
C ILE A 29 21.24 1.92 -15.33
N LYS A 30 21.26 0.63 -14.99
CA LYS A 30 20.57 -0.42 -15.74
C LYS A 30 19.13 -0.48 -15.29
N ILE A 31 18.20 -0.50 -16.24
CA ILE A 31 16.76 -0.48 -15.98
C ILE A 31 16.14 -1.74 -16.57
N ASN A 32 15.63 -2.61 -15.71
CA ASN A 32 14.85 -3.78 -16.09
C ASN A 32 13.37 -3.51 -15.81
N ARG A 33 12.51 -3.81 -16.79
CA ARG A 33 11.08 -3.49 -16.76
C ARG A 33 10.26 -4.63 -17.36
N THR A 34 9.33 -5.13 -16.56
CA THR A 34 8.39 -6.17 -16.98
C THR A 34 6.99 -5.77 -16.60
N ILE A 35 6.07 -5.81 -17.57
CA ILE A 35 4.65 -5.72 -17.27
C ILE A 35 4.17 -7.12 -16.89
N HIS A 36 3.54 -7.23 -15.73
CA HIS A 36 2.96 -8.47 -15.24
C HIS A 36 1.44 -8.29 -15.08
N ARG A 37 0.67 -9.23 -15.63
CA ARG A 37 -0.79 -9.28 -15.45
C ARG A 37 -1.12 -10.13 -14.24
N LEU A 38 -1.70 -9.50 -13.22
CA LEU A 38 -2.17 -10.14 -12.01
C LEU A 38 -3.40 -11.05 -12.30
N PRO A 39 -3.67 -12.06 -11.44
CA PRO A 39 -4.79 -12.99 -11.64
C PRO A 39 -6.18 -12.34 -11.71
N ASP A 40 -6.33 -11.15 -11.15
CA ASP A 40 -7.55 -10.33 -11.18
C ASP A 40 -7.66 -9.44 -12.43
N GLY A 41 -6.73 -9.55 -13.38
CA GLY A 41 -6.76 -8.81 -14.65
C GLY A 41 -6.06 -7.45 -14.61
N GLU A 42 -5.56 -7.06 -13.44
CA GLU A 42 -4.77 -5.83 -13.24
C GLU A 42 -3.37 -5.94 -13.83
N ASP A 43 -2.90 -4.88 -14.51
CA ASP A 43 -1.53 -4.83 -15.02
C ASP A 43 -0.65 -3.97 -14.12
N ILE A 44 0.53 -4.50 -13.79
CA ILE A 44 1.55 -3.81 -13.00
C ILE A 44 2.87 -3.78 -13.76
N LEU A 45 3.65 -2.73 -13.56
CA LEU A 45 5.01 -2.60 -14.02
C LEU A 45 5.96 -2.91 -12.87
N ILE A 46 6.70 -4.00 -12.99
CA ILE A 46 7.83 -4.32 -12.11
C ILE A 46 9.05 -3.60 -12.65
N LEU A 47 9.61 -2.69 -11.84
CA LEU A 47 10.75 -1.86 -12.17
C LEU A 47 11.94 -2.19 -11.27
N LEU A 48 13.09 -2.46 -11.87
CA LEU A 48 14.37 -2.62 -11.17
C LEU A 48 15.41 -1.69 -11.79
N MET A 49 15.97 -0.79 -10.99
CA MET A 49 17.06 0.11 -11.36
C MET A 49 18.31 -0.25 -10.55
N GLU A 50 19.44 -0.48 -11.23
CA GLU A 50 20.69 -0.88 -10.59
C GLU A 50 21.88 -0.08 -11.14
N CYS A 51 22.73 0.43 -10.25
CA CYS A 51 23.93 1.14 -10.65
C CYS A 51 25.04 0.17 -11.05
N SER A 52 25.73 0.45 -12.17
CA SER A 52 26.88 -0.34 -12.62
C SER A 52 28.16 -0.15 -11.79
N ASN A 53 28.19 0.82 -10.86
CA ASN A 53 29.41 1.25 -10.16
C ASN A 53 29.30 1.23 -8.62
N CYS A 54 28.13 1.49 -8.05
CA CYS A 54 27.90 1.49 -6.61
C CYS A 54 26.72 0.59 -6.22
N SER A 55 26.44 0.47 -4.93
CA SER A 55 25.36 -0.38 -4.40
C SER A 55 23.94 0.21 -4.54
N TYR A 56 23.77 1.31 -5.28
CA TYR A 56 22.46 1.90 -5.50
C TYR A 56 21.56 0.94 -6.29
N GLN A 57 20.41 0.65 -5.71
CA GLN A 57 19.31 -0.09 -6.33
C GLN A 57 17.98 0.56 -5.95
N ASN A 58 17.04 0.59 -6.88
CA ASN A 58 15.64 0.94 -6.60
C ASN A 58 14.72 -0.12 -7.21
N ARG A 59 13.71 -0.53 -6.46
CA ARG A 59 12.75 -1.56 -6.82
C ARG A 59 11.35 -1.01 -6.58
N ASP A 60 10.52 -1.02 -7.62
CA ASP A 60 9.17 -0.50 -7.53
C ASP A 60 8.18 -1.37 -8.30
N VAL A 61 6.91 -1.31 -7.90
CA VAL A 61 5.80 -2.00 -8.54
C VAL A 61 4.71 -0.98 -8.82
N ILE A 62 4.66 -0.48 -10.05
CA ILE A 62 3.79 0.63 -10.44
C ILE A 62 2.51 0.08 -11.06
N THR A 63 1.35 0.60 -10.67
CA THR A 63 0.07 0.23 -11.28
C THR A 63 -0.08 0.87 -12.67
N LEU A 64 -0.51 0.09 -13.66
CA LEU A 64 -0.76 0.60 -15.02
C LEU A 64 -2.22 0.94 -15.25
N GLN A 65 -3.12 0.40 -14.43
CA GLN A 65 -4.46 0.92 -14.30
C GLN A 65 -4.42 2.15 -13.40
N THR A 66 -4.66 3.33 -13.96
CA THR A 66 -4.78 4.56 -13.20
C THR A 66 -6.14 5.16 -13.51
N ALA A 67 -7.01 5.27 -12.51
CA ALA A 67 -8.09 6.25 -12.51
C ALA A 67 -7.56 7.48 -11.75
N PHE A 68 -7.63 8.64 -12.43
CA PHE A 68 -6.72 9.79 -12.34
C PHE A 68 -7.25 10.93 -11.47
N LYS A 69 -7.82 10.66 -10.30
CA LYS A 69 -8.46 11.71 -9.51
C LYS A 69 -8.03 11.72 -8.05
N PRO A 70 -7.58 12.89 -7.55
CA PRO A 70 -7.51 13.15 -6.12
C PRO A 70 -8.82 12.82 -5.42
N GLY A 71 -8.74 12.21 -4.25
CA GLY A 71 -9.93 11.87 -3.48
C GLY A 71 -9.69 10.78 -2.46
N GLN A 72 -10.78 10.20 -2.01
CA GLN A 72 -10.81 9.23 -0.93
C GLN A 72 -11.67 8.03 -1.30
N TRP A 73 -11.08 6.83 -1.16
CA TRP A 73 -11.81 5.58 -1.18
C TRP A 73 -12.22 5.21 0.24
N ILE A 74 -13.49 4.87 0.44
CA ILE A 74 -14.04 4.41 1.70
C ILE A 74 -14.64 3.04 1.48
N LEU A 75 -14.04 2.01 2.07
CA LEU A 75 -14.57 0.65 2.08
C LEU A 75 -15.16 0.35 3.46
N ASN A 76 -16.47 0.05 3.50
CA ASN A 76 -17.09 -0.50 4.71
C ASN A 76 -16.96 -2.03 4.69
N VAL A 77 -16.24 -2.58 5.67
CA VAL A 77 -16.03 -4.03 5.83
C VAL A 77 -17.05 -4.56 6.81
N GLU A 78 -18.04 -5.30 6.30
CA GLU A 78 -19.18 -5.78 7.09
C GLU A 78 -19.14 -7.27 7.43
N ASP A 79 -18.71 -8.10 6.48
CA ASP A 79 -18.82 -9.57 6.56
C ASP A 79 -17.48 -10.24 6.96
N GLY A 80 -16.51 -9.46 7.43
CA GLY A 80 -15.17 -9.94 7.74
C GLY A 80 -14.35 -10.37 6.52
N ASP A 81 -14.78 -10.02 5.30
CA ASP A 81 -13.99 -10.23 4.09
C ASP A 81 -12.85 -9.22 3.99
N LEU A 82 -11.63 -9.69 4.25
CA LEU A 82 -10.41 -8.90 4.24
C LEU A 82 -9.62 -9.03 2.92
N SER A 83 -10.21 -9.67 1.90
CA SER A 83 -9.54 -10.00 0.63
C SER A 83 -9.43 -8.82 -0.34
N ALA A 84 -10.14 -7.72 -0.09
CA ALA A 84 -10.04 -6.51 -0.91
C ALA A 84 -8.58 -6.04 -0.99
N LYS A 85 -8.14 -5.68 -2.20
CA LYS A 85 -6.78 -5.21 -2.46
C LYS A 85 -6.74 -3.70 -2.40
N ILE A 86 -5.67 -3.21 -1.83
CA ILE A 86 -5.32 -1.79 -1.80
C ILE A 86 -4.10 -1.62 -2.70
N PHE A 87 -4.26 -0.73 -3.67
CA PHE A 87 -3.20 -0.19 -4.48
C PHE A 87 -2.97 1.25 -4.00
N ARG A 88 -1.90 1.46 -3.24
CA ARG A 88 -1.56 2.77 -2.65
C ARG A 88 -0.42 3.39 -3.43
N SER A 89 -0.62 4.61 -3.93
CA SER A 89 0.45 5.43 -4.51
C SER A 89 1.47 5.84 -3.43
N PRO A 90 2.63 6.39 -3.83
CA PRO A 90 3.56 7.04 -2.90
C PRO A 90 2.91 8.06 -1.95
N GLU A 91 1.83 8.74 -2.34
CA GLU A 91 1.22 9.84 -1.58
C GLU A 91 -0.02 9.42 -0.77
N GLY A 92 -0.54 8.19 -0.97
CA GLY A 92 -1.79 7.76 -0.33
C GLY A 92 -1.67 7.49 1.17
N THR A 93 -2.61 7.96 1.99
CA THR A 93 -2.73 7.63 3.42
C THR A 93 -3.83 6.57 3.62
N ILE A 94 -3.56 5.56 4.44
CA ILE A 94 -4.54 4.52 4.80
C ILE A 94 -4.92 4.67 6.26
N SER A 95 -6.20 4.76 6.60
CA SER A 95 -6.67 4.83 7.98
C SER A 95 -7.79 3.84 8.30
N ILE A 96 -7.84 3.46 9.59
CA ILE A 96 -8.92 2.70 10.20
C ILE A 96 -9.47 3.56 11.36
N PRO A 97 -10.53 4.36 11.11
CA PRO A 97 -11.06 5.31 12.08
C PRO A 97 -11.48 4.66 13.41
N GLU A 98 -12.01 3.44 13.36
CA GLU A 98 -12.43 2.71 14.56
C GLU A 98 -11.26 2.42 15.51
N ALA A 99 -10.05 2.26 14.97
CA ALA A 99 -8.83 1.98 15.73
C ALA A 99 -8.02 3.25 16.08
N ASP A 100 -8.45 4.42 15.60
CA ASP A 100 -7.71 5.69 15.68
C ASP A 100 -6.26 5.54 15.17
N MET A 101 -6.11 4.85 14.02
CA MET A 101 -4.81 4.52 13.46
C MET A 101 -4.75 4.78 11.95
N GLU A 102 -3.64 5.38 11.52
CA GLU A 102 -3.35 5.65 10.12
C GLU A 102 -1.92 5.28 9.74
N ILE A 103 -1.70 5.10 8.44
CA ILE A 103 -0.43 4.83 7.79
C ILE A 103 -0.21 5.94 6.77
N GLU A 104 0.64 6.89 7.13
CA GLU A 104 1.13 7.91 6.21
C GLU A 104 2.32 7.38 5.41
N PRO A 105 2.52 7.88 4.17
CA PRO A 105 3.75 7.62 3.45
C PRO A 105 4.98 8.24 4.10
N GLY A 106 6.10 7.51 4.03
CA GLY A 106 7.42 8.09 4.29
C GLY A 106 7.97 8.85 3.07
N SER A 107 9.05 9.60 3.27
CA SER A 107 9.70 10.42 2.23
C SER A 107 10.23 9.66 1.00
N HIS A 108 10.35 8.34 1.11
CA HIS A 108 10.78 7.43 0.04
C HIS A 108 9.75 6.32 -0.19
N ALA A 109 8.48 6.64 -0.01
CA ALA A 109 7.40 5.71 -0.21
C ALA A 109 7.29 5.29 -1.68
N ASN A 110 7.21 3.98 -1.91
CA ASN A 110 6.94 3.40 -3.22
C ASN A 110 5.45 3.11 -3.36
N TYR A 111 5.04 2.73 -4.57
CA TYR A 111 3.74 2.09 -4.76
C TYR A 111 3.66 0.83 -3.90
N MET A 112 2.49 0.58 -3.34
CA MET A 112 2.24 -0.57 -2.49
C MET A 112 0.98 -1.29 -2.94
N ILE A 113 1.12 -2.61 -3.09
CA ILE A 113 0.00 -3.52 -3.34
C ILE A 113 -0.12 -4.42 -2.11
N THR A 114 -1.29 -4.43 -1.49
CA THR A 114 -1.56 -5.24 -0.29
C THR A 114 -3.05 -5.58 -0.21
N THR A 115 -3.44 -6.39 0.77
CA THR A 115 -4.85 -6.61 1.13
C THR A 115 -5.21 -5.86 2.42
N ILE A 116 -6.50 -5.78 2.74
CA ILE A 116 -6.98 -5.28 4.04
C ILE A 116 -6.39 -6.10 5.19
N GLU A 117 -6.34 -7.43 5.02
CA GLU A 117 -5.69 -8.32 6.00
C GLU A 117 -4.23 -7.92 6.25
N GLY A 118 -3.47 -7.70 5.17
CA GLY A 118 -2.06 -7.27 5.28
C GLY A 118 -1.88 -5.91 5.96
N ILE A 119 -2.84 -4.98 5.79
CA ILE A 119 -2.85 -3.70 6.52
C ILE A 119 -3.10 -3.93 8.01
N LEU A 120 -4.13 -4.72 8.37
CA LEU A 120 -4.45 -5.01 9.77
C LEU A 120 -3.27 -5.68 10.48
N GLU A 121 -2.63 -6.67 9.85
CA GLU A 121 -1.44 -7.33 10.40
C GLU A 121 -0.30 -6.35 10.67
N ARG A 122 -0.06 -5.45 9.72
CA ARG A 122 0.98 -4.44 9.86
C ARG A 122 0.67 -3.46 10.98
N MET A 123 -0.55 -2.95 11.04
CA MET A 123 -1.02 -2.04 12.10
C MET A 123 -0.90 -2.68 13.48
N ILE A 124 -1.35 -3.93 13.63
CA ILE A 124 -1.21 -4.69 14.89
C ILE A 124 0.26 -4.79 15.29
N LYS A 125 1.13 -5.21 14.36
CA LYS A 125 2.56 -5.36 14.65
C LYS A 125 3.21 -4.05 15.08
N TRP A 126 2.86 -2.94 14.45
CA TRP A 126 3.38 -1.62 14.80
C TRP A 126 2.85 -1.14 16.15
N ALA A 127 1.57 -1.33 16.43
CA ALA A 127 0.99 -1.00 17.72
C ALA A 127 1.60 -1.85 18.86
N GLU A 128 1.84 -3.15 18.63
CA GLU A 128 2.53 -4.03 19.58
C GLU A 128 4.00 -3.65 19.80
N TYR A 129 4.71 -3.23 18.74
CA TYR A 129 6.07 -2.71 18.86
C TYR A 129 6.09 -1.40 19.66
N PHE A 130 5.18 -0.48 19.36
CA PHE A 130 5.04 0.78 20.09
C PHE A 130 4.71 0.51 21.56
N TYR A 131 3.77 -0.40 21.85
CA TYR A 131 3.44 -0.81 23.21
C TYR A 131 4.67 -1.27 24.00
N LYS A 132 5.52 -2.14 23.41
CA LYS A 132 6.77 -2.59 24.05
C LYS A 132 7.76 -1.46 24.28
N SER A 133 7.84 -0.49 23.36
CA SER A 133 8.72 0.67 23.53
C SER A 133 8.32 1.57 24.70
N LEU A 134 7.07 1.45 25.20
CA LEU A 134 6.58 2.15 26.37
C LEU A 134 6.99 1.47 27.69
N GLU A 135 7.59 0.28 27.68
CA GLU A 135 7.97 -0.45 28.90
C GLU A 135 9.09 0.25 29.69
N ASP A 136 10.00 0.93 28.99
CA ASP A 136 11.16 1.63 29.55
C ASP A 136 10.94 3.13 29.83
N ASP A 137 9.70 3.62 29.70
CA ASP A 137 9.36 5.04 29.83
C ASP A 137 8.89 5.38 31.27
N GLU A 138 9.59 6.28 31.96
CA GLU A 138 9.28 6.74 33.33
C GLU A 138 8.26 7.90 33.39
N ASP A 139 7.63 8.25 32.27
CA ASP A 139 6.61 9.30 32.20
C ASP A 139 5.35 8.93 33.02
N LYS A 140 4.83 9.89 33.78
CA LYS A 140 3.58 9.75 34.55
C LYS A 140 2.34 9.51 33.67
N THR A 141 2.43 9.81 32.38
CA THR A 141 1.35 9.57 31.39
C THR A 141 1.39 8.16 30.78
N ILE A 142 2.38 7.34 31.15
CA ILE A 142 2.63 6.06 30.48
C ILE A 142 1.46 5.09 30.57
N ASP A 143 0.76 5.06 31.71
CA ASP A 143 -0.38 4.17 31.92
C ASP A 143 -1.57 4.54 31.02
N GLU A 144 -1.78 5.84 30.75
CA GLU A 144 -2.83 6.29 29.84
C GLU A 144 -2.48 5.98 28.38
N ARG A 145 -1.21 6.16 28.00
CA ARG A 145 -0.70 5.83 26.66
C ARG A 145 -0.81 4.32 26.40
N ARG A 146 -0.42 3.49 27.37
CA ARG A 146 -0.53 2.02 27.29
C ARG A 146 -1.98 1.58 27.08
N LYS A 147 -2.93 2.09 27.89
CA LYS A 147 -4.35 1.76 27.75
C LYS A 147 -4.92 2.13 26.38
N LYS A 148 -4.51 3.26 25.80
CA LYS A 148 -4.92 3.65 24.45
C LYS A 148 -4.41 2.65 23.41
N VAL A 149 -3.12 2.29 23.48
CA VAL A 149 -2.51 1.36 22.54
C VAL A 149 -3.10 -0.05 22.67
N GLU A 150 -3.36 -0.52 23.89
CA GLU A 150 -4.05 -1.80 24.13
C GLU A 150 -5.42 -1.83 23.47
N LYS A 151 -6.21 -0.75 23.63
CA LYS A 151 -7.51 -0.61 23.00
C LYS A 151 -7.41 -0.61 21.48
N THR A 152 -6.45 0.11 20.89
CA THR A 152 -6.19 0.08 19.44
C THR A 152 -5.88 -1.34 18.97
N ILE A 153 -5.00 -2.07 19.67
CA ILE A 153 -4.64 -3.46 19.34
C ILE A 153 -5.87 -4.37 19.42
N GLU A 154 -6.71 -4.22 20.45
CA GLU A 154 -7.94 -5.00 20.63
C GLU A 154 -8.90 -4.78 19.45
N ILE A 155 -9.15 -3.52 19.07
CA ILE A 155 -10.02 -3.18 17.95
C ILE A 155 -9.49 -3.78 16.65
N LEU A 156 -8.20 -3.62 16.35
CA LEU A 156 -7.58 -4.19 15.15
C LEU A 156 -7.70 -5.72 15.11
N LYS A 157 -7.55 -6.40 16.26
CA LYS A 157 -7.73 -7.86 16.36
C LYS A 157 -9.18 -8.28 16.14
N MET A 158 -10.15 -7.52 16.64
CA MET A 158 -11.58 -7.78 16.36
C MET A 158 -11.91 -7.57 14.88
N CYS A 159 -11.38 -6.52 14.25
CA CYS A 159 -11.51 -6.29 12.80
C CYS A 159 -10.92 -7.46 12.01
N LYS A 160 -9.71 -7.92 12.37
CA LYS A 160 -9.05 -9.07 11.73
C LYS A 160 -9.83 -10.37 11.91
N ALA A 161 -10.45 -10.57 13.07
CA ALA A 161 -11.29 -11.75 13.35
C ALA A 161 -12.66 -11.70 12.65
N GLY A 162 -13.03 -10.58 12.01
CA GLY A 162 -14.34 -10.39 11.41
C GLY A 162 -15.48 -10.22 12.42
N THR A 163 -15.17 -9.94 13.69
CA THR A 163 -16.18 -9.77 14.76
C THR A 163 -16.61 -8.32 14.95
N GLN A 164 -15.93 -7.38 14.32
CA GLN A 164 -16.19 -5.94 14.37
C GLN A 164 -16.28 -5.40 12.95
N LYS A 165 -17.35 -4.65 12.65
CA LYS A 165 -17.45 -3.87 11.41
C LYS A 165 -16.58 -2.63 11.52
N PHE A 166 -15.92 -2.27 10.42
CA PHE A 166 -15.00 -1.13 10.38
C PHE A 166 -14.89 -0.54 8.98
N LYS A 167 -14.27 0.64 8.90
CA LYS A 167 -13.96 1.31 7.64
C LYS A 167 -12.49 1.25 7.36
N VAL A 168 -12.17 1.07 6.08
CA VAL A 168 -10.84 1.38 5.55
C VAL A 168 -10.97 2.60 4.66
N VAL A 169 -10.19 3.62 4.99
CA VAL A 169 -10.15 4.87 4.26
C VAL A 169 -8.79 4.99 3.58
N LEU A 170 -8.78 5.17 2.26
CA LEU A 170 -7.58 5.41 1.47
C LEU A 170 -7.70 6.78 0.80
N THR A 171 -6.96 7.75 1.33
CA THR A 171 -6.99 9.15 0.87
C THR A 171 -5.74 9.42 0.04
N ASP A 172 -5.90 9.97 -1.16
CA ASP A 172 -4.80 10.34 -2.03
C ASP A 172 -5.10 11.67 -2.73
N LYS A 173 -4.40 12.72 -2.33
CA LYS A 173 -4.58 14.09 -2.84
C LYS A 173 -3.97 14.31 -4.22
N THR A 174 -3.21 13.35 -4.72
CA THR A 174 -2.58 13.39 -6.04
C THR A 174 -3.23 12.43 -7.03
N GLY A 175 -4.02 11.48 -6.53
CA GLY A 175 -4.59 10.38 -7.29
C GLY A 175 -3.58 9.25 -7.52
N GLY A 176 -4.06 8.13 -8.04
CA GLY A 176 -3.25 6.94 -8.32
C GLY A 176 -3.38 5.82 -7.28
N SER A 177 -4.01 6.11 -6.13
CA SER A 177 -4.46 5.09 -5.18
C SER A 177 -5.89 4.60 -5.48
N TYR A 178 -6.13 3.30 -5.32
CA TYR A 178 -7.46 2.70 -5.44
C TYR A 178 -7.60 1.40 -4.65
N ILE A 179 -8.86 0.97 -4.46
CA ILE A 179 -9.22 -0.29 -3.82
C ILE A 179 -9.95 -1.15 -4.85
N THR A 180 -9.56 -2.42 -4.98
CA THR A 180 -10.34 -3.41 -5.74
C THR A 180 -10.98 -4.39 -4.78
N THR A 181 -12.22 -4.77 -5.09
CA THR A 181 -13.00 -5.71 -4.27
C THR A 181 -13.41 -6.91 -5.11
N THR A 182 -13.67 -8.04 -4.45
CA THR A 182 -14.43 -9.11 -5.09
C THR A 182 -15.91 -8.70 -5.17
N SER A 183 -16.67 -9.33 -6.07
CA SER A 183 -18.08 -9.02 -6.38
C SER A 183 -19.05 -9.00 -5.18
N LYS A 184 -18.62 -9.40 -3.99
CA LYS A 184 -19.40 -9.32 -2.74
C LYS A 184 -19.36 -7.93 -2.07
N ASN A 185 -18.25 -7.19 -2.17
CA ASN A 185 -18.06 -5.92 -1.43
C ASN A 185 -18.13 -4.67 -2.32
N GLU A 186 -18.47 -4.82 -3.60
CA GLU A 186 -18.52 -3.71 -4.56
C GLU A 186 -19.56 -2.64 -4.14
N LYS A 187 -20.61 -3.04 -3.42
CA LYS A 187 -21.67 -2.12 -2.95
C LYS A 187 -21.28 -1.27 -1.75
N THR A 188 -20.21 -1.62 -1.03
CA THR A 188 -19.78 -0.92 0.19
C THR A 188 -18.53 -0.07 -0.02
N LEU A 189 -17.99 -0.07 -1.25
CA LEU A 189 -16.90 0.80 -1.68
C LEU A 189 -17.46 2.08 -2.27
N VAL A 190 -17.04 3.21 -1.71
CA VAL A 190 -17.40 4.56 -2.18
C VAL A 190 -16.12 5.30 -2.54
N PHE A 191 -16.14 6.03 -3.65
CA PHE A 191 -15.11 7.02 -3.99
C PHE A 191 -15.70 8.42 -3.84
N GLU A 192 -15.04 9.25 -3.04
CA GLU A 192 -15.34 10.65 -2.85
C GLU A 192 -14.22 11.46 -3.52
N GLU A 193 -14.54 12.13 -4.63
CA GLU A 193 -13.59 13.00 -5.33
C GLU A 193 -13.34 14.27 -4.50
N GLU A 194 -12.08 14.70 -4.42
CA GLU A 194 -11.74 15.97 -3.76
C GLU A 194 -12.16 17.13 -4.67
N THR A 195 -13.21 17.86 -4.28
CA THR A 195 -13.68 19.05 -5.01
C THR A 195 -12.87 20.27 -4.58
N GLU A 196 -12.25 20.96 -5.55
CA GLU A 196 -11.58 22.26 -5.37
C GLU A 196 -12.49 23.35 -4.79
#